data_AF-A0A816YBH0-F1
#
_entry.id   AF-A0A816YBH0-F1
#
_cell.length_a   1.000
_cell.length_b   1.000
_cell.length_c   1.000
_cell.angle_alpha   90.00
_cell.angle_beta   90.00
_cell.angle_gamma   90.00
#
_symmetry.space_group_name_H-M   'P 1'
#
loop_
_entity.id
_entity.type
_entity.pdbx_description
1 polymer ?
#
loop_
_entity_poly.entity_id
_entity_poly.type
_entity_poly.pdbx_seq_one_letter_code
_entity_poly.pdbx_strand_id
1 'polypeptide(L)'
;MHWLNQYWAQPIPKSSIVPKYWQRLFIVKSLNTRRELYEYLYDEEARRERHRLRMEKRKESIIAMSDPSRLESPFHKTIFATLDMKYNPHRWSNLYALAQAARLGDFFVIDGGFEYAHARHSYFSSLIQRVFRCFKHINHFHSPAYIIISDLSNNFQTCHYPLPHEHSTYFHSTRELYIDLFDKDRLIYLTPDSPNEMTHFDHDAIYILGGIYDDENREPLTYQKAVRQKIRHQKLPLEKYLTFHSTSSRALAFHEVYNILLTLKHTNSNWIKAFRYVPKRKIANRVEEEHNNDDDDDDEENIESVAFN
;
A
#
# COMPACT_ATOMS: atom_id res chain seq x y z
N MET A 1 38.24 -25.18 3.48
CA MET A 1 37.13 -24.61 2.68
C MET A 1 37.45 -24.50 1.19
N HIS A 2 38.67 -24.09 0.81
CA HIS A 2 39.05 -23.90 -0.60
C HIS A 2 38.98 -25.19 -1.47
N TRP A 3 39.27 -26.37 -0.90
CA TRP A 3 39.28 -27.65 -1.64
C TRP A 3 37.89 -28.22 -1.98
N LEU A 4 36.84 -27.89 -1.21
CA LEU A 4 35.47 -28.34 -1.48
C LEU A 4 34.86 -27.61 -2.69
N ASN A 5 35.29 -26.38 -2.93
CA ASN A 5 34.80 -25.56 -4.03
C ASN A 5 35.43 -25.95 -5.38
N GLN A 6 36.62 -26.57 -5.35
CA GLN A 6 37.44 -26.83 -6.54
C GLN A 6 36.96 -28.04 -7.36
N TYR A 7 36.12 -28.92 -6.79
CA TYR A 7 35.66 -30.13 -7.47
C TYR A 7 34.15 -30.17 -7.75
N TRP A 8 33.28 -29.53 -6.97
CA TRP A 8 31.82 -29.80 -7.04
C TRP A 8 30.87 -28.60 -7.20
N ALA A 9 31.35 -27.37 -7.43
CA ALA A 9 30.52 -26.17 -7.66
C ALA A 9 29.34 -26.02 -6.66
N GLN A 10 29.56 -26.40 -5.39
CA GLN A 10 28.49 -26.44 -4.39
C GLN A 10 28.28 -25.07 -3.74
N PRO A 11 27.04 -24.70 -3.36
CA PRO A 11 26.78 -23.49 -2.58
C PRO A 11 27.37 -23.67 -1.18
N ILE A 12 28.49 -23.01 -0.90
CA ILE A 12 29.16 -23.06 0.40
C ILE A 12 29.19 -21.64 0.95
N PRO A 13 28.86 -21.43 2.24
CA PRO A 13 28.96 -20.13 2.88
C PRO A 13 30.34 -19.48 2.64
N LYS A 14 30.35 -18.19 2.34
CA LYS A 14 31.56 -17.38 2.16
C LYS A 14 32.24 -17.10 3.49
N SER A 15 31.47 -16.87 4.55
CA SER A 15 31.97 -16.66 5.92
C SER A 15 32.23 -17.97 6.66
N SER A 16 32.98 -17.87 7.76
CA SER A 16 33.27 -19.01 8.62
C SER A 16 31.99 -19.58 9.24
N ILE A 17 31.85 -20.91 9.19
CA ILE A 17 30.69 -21.61 9.75
C ILE A 17 30.68 -21.43 11.27
N VAL A 18 29.53 -21.03 11.81
CA VAL A 18 29.33 -20.83 13.25
C VAL A 18 29.57 -22.16 14.00
N PRO A 19 30.32 -22.17 15.14
CA PRO A 19 30.67 -23.37 15.93
C PRO A 19 29.53 -24.39 16.13
N LYS A 20 28.30 -23.93 16.36
CA LYS A 20 27.11 -24.79 16.56
C LYS A 20 26.80 -25.72 15.37
N TYR A 21 27.16 -25.33 14.15
CA TYR A 21 26.92 -26.13 12.95
C TYR A 21 28.05 -27.12 12.66
N TRP A 22 29.25 -26.90 13.21
CA TRP A 22 30.37 -27.83 13.09
C TRP A 22 30.04 -29.19 13.71
N GLN A 23 29.46 -29.19 14.91
CA GLN A 23 29.05 -30.44 15.59
C GLN A 23 28.09 -31.25 14.71
N ARG A 24 27.11 -30.58 14.09
CA ARG A 24 26.14 -31.21 13.18
C ARG A 24 26.81 -31.73 11.90
N LEU A 25 27.76 -31.00 11.34
CA LEU A 25 28.53 -31.41 10.14
C LEU A 25 29.41 -32.64 10.40
N PHE A 26 29.97 -32.77 11.61
CA PHE A 26 30.78 -33.93 12.01
C PHE A 26 29.94 -35.18 12.29
N ILE A 27 28.72 -35.01 12.82
CA ILE A 27 27.83 -36.14 13.16
C ILE A 27 27.18 -36.73 11.90
N VAL A 28 26.90 -35.91 10.89
CA VAL A 28 26.23 -36.36 9.66
C VAL A 28 27.17 -37.22 8.81
N LYS A 29 26.85 -38.52 8.70
CA LYS A 29 27.63 -39.52 7.94
C LYS A 29 27.30 -39.55 6.43
N SER A 30 26.05 -39.22 6.06
CA SER A 30 25.59 -39.21 4.66
C SER A 30 26.12 -37.98 3.92
N LEU A 31 26.67 -38.19 2.72
CA LEU A 31 27.14 -37.10 1.86
C LEU A 31 26.00 -36.18 1.41
N ASN A 32 24.83 -36.73 1.08
CA ASN A 32 23.66 -35.93 0.67
C ASN A 32 23.17 -35.01 1.80
N THR A 33 23.03 -35.55 3.01
CA THR A 33 22.58 -34.77 4.16
C THR A 33 23.58 -33.69 4.54
N ARG A 34 24.89 -33.95 4.32
CA ARG A 34 25.92 -32.93 4.52
C ARG A 34 25.83 -31.83 3.47
N ARG A 35 25.51 -32.17 2.22
CA ARG A 35 25.27 -31.22 1.13
C ARG A 35 24.08 -30.30 1.42
N GLU A 36 22.94 -30.87 1.80
CA GLU A 36 21.74 -30.13 2.20
C GLU A 36 22.03 -29.14 3.34
N LEU A 37 22.88 -29.54 4.30
CA LEU A 37 23.28 -28.65 5.38
C LEU A 37 24.16 -27.49 4.90
N TYR A 38 25.07 -27.71 3.95
CA TYR A 38 25.87 -26.63 3.35
C TYR A 38 25.00 -25.65 2.55
N GLU A 39 24.06 -26.16 1.74
CA GLU A 39 23.09 -25.36 1.00
C GLU A 39 22.25 -24.49 1.95
N TYR A 40 21.72 -25.08 3.03
CA TYR A 40 20.98 -24.34 4.05
C TYR A 40 21.81 -23.20 4.65
N LEU A 41 23.08 -23.46 5.00
CA LEU A 41 23.96 -22.45 5.59
C LEU A 41 24.28 -21.33 4.60
N TYR A 42 24.46 -21.66 3.32
CA TYR A 42 24.69 -20.69 2.25
C TYR A 42 23.48 -19.77 2.09
N ASP A 43 22.27 -20.32 2.04
CA ASP A 43 21.03 -19.55 1.95
C ASP A 43 20.79 -18.68 3.19
N GLU A 44 21.12 -19.19 4.38
CA GLU A 44 21.01 -18.43 5.63
C GLU A 44 21.96 -17.23 5.63
N GLU A 45 23.20 -17.42 5.17
CA GLU A 45 24.16 -16.33 5.01
C GLU A 45 23.70 -15.30 3.97
N ALA A 46 23.25 -15.75 2.79
CA ALA A 46 22.74 -14.87 1.76
C ALA A 46 21.51 -14.07 2.23
N ARG A 47 20.63 -14.67 3.06
CA ARG A 47 19.52 -13.98 3.72
C ARG A 47 20.00 -12.91 4.69
N ARG A 48 20.99 -13.20 5.53
CA ARG A 48 21.59 -12.23 6.47
C ARG A 48 22.23 -11.07 5.73
N GLU A 49 22.93 -11.34 4.64
CA GLU A 49 23.55 -10.33 3.80
C GLU A 49 22.50 -9.39 3.17
N ARG A 50 21.46 -9.96 2.54
CA ARG A 50 20.34 -9.17 1.99
C ARG A 50 19.67 -8.31 3.05
N HIS A 51 19.48 -8.85 4.25
CA HIS A 51 18.93 -8.09 5.38
C HIS A 51 19.87 -6.95 5.81
N ARG A 52 21.18 -7.20 5.91
CA ARG A 52 22.17 -6.16 6.26
C ARG A 52 22.16 -5.04 5.22
N LEU A 53 22.25 -5.37 3.94
CA LEU A 53 22.22 -4.40 2.85
C LEU A 53 20.91 -3.59 2.85
N ARG A 54 19.76 -4.22 3.12
CA ARG A 54 18.47 -3.51 3.28
C ARG A 54 18.49 -2.53 4.45
N MET A 55 19.05 -2.92 5.60
CA MET A 55 19.16 -2.05 6.77
C MET A 55 20.12 -0.89 6.57
N GLU A 56 21.22 -1.12 5.84
CA GLU A 56 22.21 -0.10 5.50
C GLU A 56 21.63 0.91 4.51
N LYS A 57 20.97 0.43 3.44
CA LYS A 57 20.21 1.28 2.50
C LYS A 57 19.12 2.09 3.21
N ARG A 58 18.39 1.49 4.17
CA ARG A 58 17.40 2.21 5.00
C ARG A 58 18.05 3.29 5.87
N LYS A 59 19.23 3.00 6.43
CA LYS A 59 19.97 4.00 7.22
C LYS A 59 20.43 5.16 6.35
N GLU A 60 20.91 4.87 5.14
CA GLU A 60 21.31 5.87 4.15
C GLU A 60 20.12 6.70 3.67
N SER A 61 18.96 6.09 3.37
CA SER A 61 17.76 6.83 2.97
C SER A 61 17.23 7.70 4.11
N ILE A 62 17.21 7.21 5.35
CA ILE A 62 16.86 8.03 6.53
C ILE A 62 17.80 9.23 6.67
N ILE A 63 19.11 9.05 6.45
CA ILE A 63 20.11 10.13 6.49
C ILE A 63 19.89 11.12 5.33
N ALA A 64 19.64 10.62 4.12
CA ALA A 64 19.44 11.44 2.93
C ALA A 64 18.12 12.23 2.96
N MET A 65 17.06 11.65 3.53
CA MET A 65 15.76 12.29 3.76
C MET A 65 15.71 13.13 5.03
N SER A 66 16.80 13.21 5.79
CA SER A 66 16.83 13.96 7.04
C SER A 66 16.95 15.45 6.77
N ASP A 67 15.85 16.17 6.97
CA ASP A 67 15.85 17.59 7.28
C ASP A 67 16.87 17.86 8.42
N PRO A 68 17.82 18.80 8.27
CA PRO A 68 18.84 19.11 9.29
C PRO A 68 18.26 19.36 10.68
N SER A 69 17.02 19.85 10.78
CA SER A 69 16.30 20.06 12.04
C SER A 69 15.98 18.76 12.80
N ARG A 70 15.94 17.61 12.13
CA ARG A 70 15.67 16.29 12.75
C ARG A 70 16.81 15.78 13.62
N LEU A 71 18.06 16.19 13.35
CA LEU A 71 19.21 15.84 14.17
C LEU A 71 19.26 16.59 15.51
N GLU A 72 18.49 17.67 15.66
CA GLU A 72 18.49 18.49 16.87
C GLU A 72 17.62 17.91 18.00
N SER A 73 16.73 16.96 17.70
CA SER A 73 15.90 16.36 18.74
C SER A 73 16.73 15.49 19.69
N PRO A 74 16.64 15.67 21.02
CA PRO A 74 17.33 14.81 21.98
C PRO A 74 16.88 13.35 21.93
N PHE A 75 15.72 13.06 21.32
CA PHE A 75 15.07 11.76 21.38
C PHE A 75 15.21 10.91 20.12
N HIS A 76 15.74 11.46 19.00
CA HIS A 76 15.82 10.77 17.71
C HIS A 76 16.63 9.46 17.70
N LYS A 77 17.49 9.23 18.71
CA LYS A 77 18.27 7.98 18.92
C LYS A 77 17.72 7.09 20.03
N THR A 78 16.64 7.48 20.68
CA THR A 78 16.06 6.76 21.82
C THR A 78 14.87 5.91 21.39
N ILE A 79 14.39 5.04 22.28
CA ILE A 79 13.11 4.33 22.11
C ILE A 79 11.91 5.29 21.95
N PHE A 80 12.07 6.57 22.28
CA PHE A 80 11.07 7.61 22.14
C PHE A 80 11.15 8.38 20.81
N ALA A 81 12.05 8.01 19.89
CA ALA A 81 12.14 8.63 18.57
C ALA A 81 10.80 8.59 17.80
N THR A 82 10.00 7.55 18.02
CA THR A 82 8.63 7.42 17.47
C THR A 82 7.64 8.41 18.09
N LEU A 83 7.74 8.71 19.39
CA LEU A 83 6.94 9.76 20.03
C LEU A 83 7.35 11.12 19.49
N ASP A 84 8.65 11.36 19.38
CA ASP A 84 9.20 12.61 18.86
C ASP A 84 8.75 12.87 17.41
N MET A 85 8.72 11.83 16.57
CA MET A 85 8.14 11.88 15.23
C MET A 85 6.64 12.21 15.26
N LYS A 86 5.89 11.60 16.18
CA LYS A 86 4.44 11.82 16.35
C LYS A 86 4.11 13.21 16.90
N TYR A 87 5.01 13.86 17.62
CA TYR A 87 4.78 15.20 18.21
C TYR A 87 5.59 16.31 17.54
N ASN A 88 6.24 16.04 16.40
CA ASN A 88 7.04 17.01 15.67
C ASN A 88 6.16 18.14 15.07
N PRO A 89 6.31 19.41 15.51
CA PRO A 89 5.45 20.51 15.05
C PRO A 89 5.50 20.76 13.53
N HIS A 90 6.64 20.55 12.88
CA HIS A 90 6.78 20.72 11.42
C HIS A 90 6.00 19.64 10.66
N ARG A 91 6.02 18.39 11.15
CA ARG A 91 5.19 17.31 10.59
C ARG A 91 3.70 17.65 10.69
N TRP A 92 3.25 18.12 11.86
CA TRP A 92 1.86 18.55 12.05
C TRP A 92 1.47 19.71 11.15
N SER A 93 2.33 20.71 10.99
CA SER A 93 2.11 21.83 10.08
C SER A 93 1.97 21.36 8.63
N ASN A 94 2.84 20.45 8.19
CA ASN A 94 2.79 19.89 6.83
C ASN A 94 1.52 19.05 6.62
N LEU A 95 1.16 18.19 7.56
CA LEU A 95 -0.08 17.41 7.50
C LEU A 95 -1.32 18.31 7.51
N TYR A 96 -1.30 19.39 8.28
CA TYR A 96 -2.39 20.36 8.27
C TYR A 96 -2.51 21.05 6.90
N ALA A 97 -1.40 21.49 6.32
CA ALA A 97 -1.37 22.11 5.00
C ALA A 97 -1.89 21.14 3.91
N LEU A 98 -1.47 19.87 3.95
CA LEU A 98 -1.94 18.82 3.05
C LEU A 98 -3.44 18.55 3.24
N ALA A 99 -3.95 18.55 4.48
CA ALA A 99 -5.37 18.34 4.74
C ALA A 99 -6.24 19.49 4.22
N GLN A 100 -5.76 20.73 4.36
CA GLN A 100 -6.42 21.90 3.79
C GLN A 100 -6.40 21.85 2.26
N ALA A 101 -5.27 21.48 1.65
CA ALA A 101 -5.15 21.28 0.21
C ALA A 101 -6.10 20.19 -0.30
N ALA A 102 -6.24 19.08 0.43
CA ALA A 102 -7.18 18.03 0.10
C ALA A 102 -8.63 18.55 0.08
N ARG A 103 -9.06 19.24 1.13
CA ARG A 103 -10.45 19.74 1.26
C ARG A 103 -10.82 20.77 0.19
N LEU A 104 -9.85 21.54 -0.27
CA LEU A 104 -10.04 22.55 -1.32
C LEU A 104 -9.85 21.99 -2.74
N GLY A 105 -9.33 20.76 -2.85
CA GLY A 105 -9.00 20.11 -4.11
C GLY A 105 -10.06 19.09 -4.55
N ASP A 106 -9.59 18.04 -5.21
CA ASP A 106 -10.44 16.98 -5.76
C ASP A 106 -10.92 16.01 -4.67
N PHE A 107 -12.08 15.41 -4.94
CA PHE A 107 -12.72 14.46 -4.06
C PHE A 107 -12.72 13.06 -4.67
N PHE A 108 -12.40 12.06 -3.86
CA PHE A 108 -12.72 10.67 -4.17
C PHE A 108 -13.83 10.18 -3.24
N VAL A 109 -14.74 9.41 -3.80
CA VAL A 109 -15.87 8.86 -3.05
C VAL A 109 -15.62 7.38 -2.79
N ILE A 110 -15.81 6.95 -1.56
CA ILE A 110 -15.93 5.54 -1.21
C ILE A 110 -17.41 5.26 -0.96
N ASP A 111 -17.98 4.34 -1.72
CA ASP A 111 -19.35 3.86 -1.55
C ASP A 111 -19.38 2.81 -0.42
N GLY A 112 -19.89 3.21 0.75
CA GLY A 112 -20.08 2.37 1.94
C GLY A 112 -21.35 1.52 1.92
N GLY A 113 -22.17 1.63 0.87
CA GLY A 113 -23.48 0.99 0.75
C GLY A 113 -23.47 -0.52 0.55
N PHE A 114 -22.45 -1.22 1.06
CA PHE A 114 -22.27 -2.67 0.97
C PHE A 114 -22.29 -3.35 2.34
N GLU A 115 -22.74 -2.65 3.39
CA GLU A 115 -22.83 -3.21 4.75
C GLU A 115 -23.63 -4.53 4.81
N TYR A 116 -24.64 -4.68 3.95
CA TYR A 116 -25.48 -5.88 3.86
C TYR A 116 -24.75 -7.09 3.26
N ALA A 117 -23.71 -6.86 2.45
CA ALA A 117 -22.94 -7.91 1.79
C ALA A 117 -21.92 -8.56 2.73
N HIS A 118 -21.71 -8.00 3.92
CA HIS A 118 -20.73 -8.49 4.90
C HIS A 118 -21.40 -8.88 6.21
N ALA A 119 -20.81 -9.85 6.92
CA ALA A 119 -21.20 -10.15 8.29
C ALA A 119 -20.97 -8.88 9.15
N ARG A 120 -22.07 -8.22 9.56
CA ARG A 120 -22.14 -6.82 10.05
C ARG A 120 -21.14 -6.44 11.15
N HIS A 121 -20.55 -7.39 11.87
CA HIS A 121 -19.72 -7.10 13.04
C HIS A 121 -18.28 -6.69 12.72
N SER A 122 -17.78 -6.85 11.48
CA SER A 122 -16.40 -6.46 11.10
C SER A 122 -16.28 -5.52 9.90
N TYR A 123 -17.40 -5.21 9.21
CA TYR A 123 -17.43 -4.30 8.05
C TYR A 123 -16.75 -2.98 8.31
N PHE A 124 -17.23 -2.29 9.34
CA PHE A 124 -16.81 -0.94 9.64
C PHE A 124 -15.31 -0.84 9.94
N SER A 125 -14.81 -1.67 10.86
CA SER A 125 -13.39 -1.69 11.22
C SER A 125 -12.51 -1.97 10.00
N SER A 126 -12.92 -2.89 9.14
CA SER A 126 -12.15 -3.28 7.95
C SER A 126 -12.17 -2.19 6.87
N LEU A 127 -13.30 -1.50 6.70
CA LEU A 127 -13.43 -0.33 5.83
C LEU A 127 -12.51 0.79 6.30
N ILE A 128 -12.60 1.18 7.57
CA ILE A 128 -11.81 2.26 8.16
C ILE A 128 -10.31 1.96 8.10
N GLN A 129 -9.89 0.72 8.40
CA GLN A 129 -8.47 0.33 8.25
C GLN A 129 -7.97 0.52 6.82
N ARG A 130 -8.78 0.18 5.81
CA ARG A 130 -8.40 0.38 4.41
C ARG A 130 -8.43 1.86 4.01
N VAL A 131 -9.33 2.68 4.57
CA VAL A 131 -9.31 4.15 4.42
C VAL A 131 -8.00 4.72 4.96
N PHE A 132 -7.54 4.30 6.14
CA PHE A 132 -6.23 4.74 6.65
C PHE A 132 -5.07 4.33 5.74
N ARG A 133 -5.14 3.16 5.09
CA ARG A 133 -4.12 2.73 4.11
C ARG A 133 -4.08 3.62 2.86
N CYS A 134 -5.14 4.36 2.52
CA CYS A 134 -5.09 5.35 1.44
C CYS A 134 -4.05 6.44 1.72
N PHE A 135 -3.84 6.80 2.98
CA PHE A 135 -2.94 7.90 3.38
C PHE A 135 -1.51 7.45 3.66
N LYS A 136 -1.19 6.16 3.45
CA LYS A 136 0.16 5.62 3.68
C LYS A 136 1.23 6.38 2.87
N HIS A 137 0.91 6.74 1.63
CA HIS A 137 1.83 7.41 0.70
C HIS A 137 1.48 8.88 0.51
N ILE A 138 0.76 9.50 1.45
CA ILE A 138 0.24 10.86 1.26
C ILE A 138 1.34 11.90 1.04
N ASN A 139 2.51 11.71 1.66
CA ASN A 139 3.65 12.61 1.54
C ASN A 139 4.32 12.58 0.15
N HIS A 140 3.99 11.60 -0.70
CA HIS A 140 4.48 11.55 -2.08
C HIS A 140 3.72 12.53 -3.00
N PHE A 141 2.64 13.14 -2.51
CA PHE A 141 1.75 13.97 -3.30
C PHE A 141 1.65 15.38 -2.71
N HIS A 142 1.96 16.40 -3.52
CA HIS A 142 1.81 17.81 -3.10
C HIS A 142 0.35 18.28 -3.05
N SER A 143 -0.58 17.52 -3.65
CA SER A 143 -2.03 17.75 -3.60
C SER A 143 -2.74 16.40 -3.44
N PRO A 144 -2.90 15.92 -2.20
CA PRO A 144 -3.73 14.74 -1.93
C PRO A 144 -5.20 15.05 -2.20
N ALA A 145 -6.01 14.01 -2.42
CA ALA A 145 -7.44 14.14 -2.60
C ALA A 145 -8.16 13.92 -1.26
N TYR A 146 -9.29 14.59 -1.08
CA TYR A 146 -10.13 14.39 0.09
C TYR A 146 -11.09 13.21 -0.14
N ILE A 147 -11.28 12.37 0.88
CA ILE A 147 -12.14 11.19 0.76
C ILE A 147 -13.50 11.44 1.40
N ILE A 148 -14.57 11.13 0.69
CA ILE A 148 -15.93 11.09 1.25
C ILE A 148 -16.41 9.65 1.26
N ILE A 149 -16.69 9.11 2.44
CA ILE A 149 -17.32 7.80 2.60
C ILE A 149 -18.83 8.01 2.63
N SER A 150 -19.51 7.66 1.55
CA SER A 150 -20.96 7.85 1.37
C SER A 150 -21.75 6.58 1.68
N ASP A 151 -23.08 6.68 1.81
CA ASP A 151 -24.00 5.54 2.01
C ASP A 151 -23.60 4.65 3.22
N LEU A 152 -23.10 5.27 4.30
CA LEU A 152 -22.68 4.56 5.52
C LEU A 152 -23.73 4.75 6.62
N SER A 153 -24.29 3.65 7.16
CA SER A 153 -25.42 3.71 8.10
C SER A 153 -25.08 4.42 9.41
N ASN A 154 -23.84 4.29 9.85
CA ASN A 154 -23.28 5.00 10.99
C ASN A 154 -22.19 5.94 10.51
N ASN A 155 -22.39 7.23 10.79
CA ASN A 155 -21.32 8.20 10.59
C ASN A 155 -20.14 7.81 11.49
N PHE A 156 -19.00 7.53 10.88
CA PHE A 156 -17.73 7.57 11.58
C PHE A 156 -17.45 9.03 11.95
N GLN A 157 -17.85 9.41 13.16
CA GLN A 157 -17.17 10.49 13.82
C GLN A 157 -15.83 9.93 14.28
N THR A 158 -14.76 10.34 13.61
CA THR A 158 -13.44 10.39 14.26
C THR A 158 -13.66 11.18 15.54
N CYS A 159 -13.66 10.43 16.65
CA CYS A 159 -14.01 10.88 17.98
C CYS A 159 -13.43 12.26 18.27
N HIS A 160 -14.16 13.08 19.02
CA HIS A 160 -13.73 14.34 19.65
C HIS A 160 -12.50 14.13 20.55
N TYR A 161 -11.34 13.80 19.98
CA TYR A 161 -10.06 13.83 20.65
C TYR A 161 -9.42 15.19 20.34
N PRO A 162 -8.97 15.95 21.36
CA PRO A 162 -8.40 17.29 21.19
C PRO A 162 -7.04 17.31 20.47
N LEU A 163 -6.60 16.17 19.95
CA LEU A 163 -5.44 16.05 19.07
C LEU A 163 -5.93 15.34 17.79
N PRO A 164 -5.74 15.92 16.59
CA PRO A 164 -6.13 15.25 15.36
C PRO A 164 -5.40 13.91 15.33
N HIS A 165 -6.11 12.80 15.30
CA HIS A 165 -5.47 11.58 14.80
C HIS A 165 -5.06 11.93 13.36
N GLU A 166 -3.78 11.74 12.99
CA GLU A 166 -3.13 12.32 11.79
C GLU A 166 -3.96 12.21 10.49
N HIS A 167 -4.88 11.25 10.41
CA HIS A 167 -5.72 10.97 9.24
C HIS A 167 -7.16 11.51 9.31
N SER A 168 -7.64 11.92 10.48
CA SER A 168 -9.03 12.38 10.71
C SER A 168 -9.41 13.64 9.93
N THR A 169 -8.42 14.34 9.37
CA THR A 169 -8.61 15.59 8.64
C THR A 169 -8.78 15.42 7.14
N TYR A 170 -8.53 14.22 6.60
CA TYR A 170 -8.49 13.92 5.15
C TYR A 170 -9.71 13.17 4.62
N PHE A 171 -10.63 12.81 5.50
CA PHE A 171 -11.88 12.18 5.11
C PHE A 171 -12.99 12.50 6.09
N HIS A 172 -14.23 12.32 5.64
CA HIS A 172 -15.38 12.17 6.52
C HIS A 172 -16.29 11.07 5.97
N SER A 173 -17.25 10.65 6.80
CA SER A 173 -18.32 9.77 6.37
C SER A 173 -19.66 10.48 6.44
N THR A 174 -20.57 10.06 5.58
CA THR A 174 -21.95 10.49 5.60
C THR A 174 -22.92 9.36 5.26
N ARG A 175 -24.18 9.54 5.68
CA ARG A 175 -25.33 8.71 5.32
C ARG A 175 -25.89 9.04 3.94
N GLU A 176 -25.59 10.23 3.41
CA GLU A 176 -26.09 10.62 2.08
C GLU A 176 -25.46 9.75 0.98
N LEU A 177 -26.25 9.51 -0.08
CA LEU A 177 -25.76 8.84 -1.27
C LEU A 177 -24.93 9.80 -2.11
N TYR A 178 -23.87 9.29 -2.73
CA TYR A 178 -23.02 10.10 -3.61
C TYR A 178 -23.75 10.71 -4.82
N ILE A 179 -24.89 10.13 -5.23
CA ILE A 179 -25.75 10.68 -6.28
C ILE A 179 -26.53 11.93 -5.85
N ASP A 180 -26.73 12.10 -4.54
CA ASP A 180 -27.42 13.25 -3.96
C ASP A 180 -26.42 14.36 -3.58
N LEU A 181 -25.15 14.01 -3.42
CA LEU A 181 -24.06 14.92 -3.07
C LEU A 181 -23.45 15.64 -4.27
N PHE A 182 -23.53 15.04 -5.47
CA PHE A 182 -22.78 15.49 -6.63
C PHE A 182 -23.58 15.41 -7.92
N ASP A 183 -23.20 16.25 -8.89
CA ASP A 183 -23.76 16.19 -10.24
C ASP A 183 -23.46 14.84 -10.89
N LYS A 184 -24.52 14.13 -11.26
CA LYS A 184 -24.44 12.78 -11.81
C LYS A 184 -23.52 12.65 -13.02
N ASP A 185 -23.47 13.67 -13.87
CA ASP A 185 -22.64 13.66 -15.08
C ASP A 185 -21.14 13.66 -14.77
N ARG A 186 -20.75 14.17 -13.59
CA ARG A 186 -19.36 14.16 -13.12
C ARG A 186 -18.96 12.82 -12.50
N LEU A 187 -19.92 11.97 -12.13
CA LEU A 187 -19.63 10.71 -11.45
C LEU A 187 -19.08 9.65 -12.42
N ILE A 188 -17.96 9.03 -12.03
CA ILE A 188 -17.42 7.83 -12.68
C ILE A 188 -17.25 6.73 -11.62
N TYR A 189 -18.03 5.66 -11.73
CA TYR A 189 -17.89 4.49 -10.85
C TYR A 189 -16.80 3.56 -11.39
N LEU A 190 -15.72 3.38 -10.62
CA LEU A 190 -14.68 2.42 -10.96
C LEU A 190 -15.02 1.02 -10.45
N THR A 191 -15.06 0.06 -11.37
CA THR A 191 -15.42 -1.33 -11.09
C THR A 191 -14.66 -2.27 -12.04
N PRO A 192 -14.09 -3.38 -11.53
CA PRO A 192 -13.31 -4.30 -12.35
C PRO A 192 -14.13 -4.98 -13.46
N ASP A 193 -15.45 -5.11 -13.27
CA ASP A 193 -16.35 -5.81 -14.18
C ASP A 193 -16.89 -4.90 -15.30
N SER A 194 -16.52 -3.62 -15.33
CA SER A 194 -16.95 -2.71 -16.39
C SER A 194 -16.39 -3.14 -17.76
N PRO A 195 -17.21 -3.16 -18.83
CA PRO A 195 -16.69 -3.37 -20.18
C PRO A 195 -15.91 -2.16 -20.69
N ASN A 196 -16.19 -0.97 -20.16
CA ASN A 196 -15.51 0.26 -20.54
C ASN A 196 -14.19 0.37 -19.80
N GLU A 197 -13.11 0.65 -20.53
CA GLU A 197 -11.78 0.84 -19.97
C GLU A 197 -11.44 2.33 -19.86
N MET A 198 -10.81 2.71 -18.76
CA MET A 198 -10.30 4.05 -18.53
C MET A 198 -9.07 4.31 -19.41
N THR A 199 -9.10 5.38 -20.21
CA THR A 199 -8.02 5.74 -21.15
C THR A 199 -7.10 6.83 -20.61
N HIS A 200 -7.65 7.78 -19.87
CA HIS A 200 -6.93 8.86 -19.19
C HIS A 200 -7.64 9.23 -17.87
N PHE A 201 -6.92 9.91 -16.99
CA PHE A 201 -7.51 10.59 -15.84
C PHE A 201 -8.33 11.80 -16.30
N ASP A 202 -9.53 11.94 -15.76
CA ASP A 202 -10.45 13.04 -16.00
C ASP A 202 -10.46 13.91 -14.73
N HIS A 203 -9.92 15.12 -14.83
CA HIS A 203 -9.78 16.04 -13.69
C HIS A 203 -11.11 16.66 -13.26
N ASP A 204 -12.13 16.65 -14.12
CA ASP A 204 -13.46 17.19 -13.80
C ASP A 204 -14.40 16.13 -13.18
N ALA A 205 -14.01 14.86 -13.29
CA ALA A 205 -14.75 13.73 -12.78
C ALA A 205 -14.58 13.51 -11.27
N ILE A 206 -15.59 12.89 -10.68
CA ILE A 206 -15.60 12.42 -9.30
C ILE A 206 -15.61 10.90 -9.35
N TYR A 207 -14.50 10.30 -8.96
CA TYR A 207 -14.34 8.86 -8.98
C TYR A 207 -14.95 8.21 -7.74
N ILE A 208 -15.82 7.23 -7.96
CA ILE A 208 -16.46 6.42 -6.92
C ILE A 208 -15.77 5.05 -6.88
N LEU A 209 -15.35 4.66 -5.68
CA LEU A 209 -14.74 3.37 -5.38
C LEU A 209 -15.67 2.56 -4.47
N GLY A 210 -15.94 1.30 -4.80
CA GLY A 210 -16.72 0.44 -3.91
C GLY A 210 -15.96 0.14 -2.62
N GLY A 211 -16.57 0.45 -1.47
CA GLY A 211 -16.11 0.04 -0.14
C GLY A 211 -16.35 -1.45 0.14
N ILE A 212 -16.29 -2.30 -0.88
CA ILE A 212 -16.50 -3.75 -0.80
C ILE A 212 -15.17 -4.47 -0.62
N TYR A 213 -15.17 -5.57 0.10
CA TYR A 213 -13.97 -6.37 0.29
C TYR A 213 -14.28 -7.85 0.50
N ASP A 214 -13.38 -8.75 0.07
CA ASP A 214 -13.49 -10.20 0.31
C ASP A 214 -14.86 -10.78 -0.10
N ASP A 215 -15.33 -10.44 -1.31
CA ASP A 215 -16.52 -11.06 -1.89
C ASP A 215 -16.18 -12.47 -2.40
N GLU A 216 -16.47 -13.47 -1.57
CA GLU A 216 -16.30 -14.88 -1.90
C GLU A 216 -17.20 -15.33 -3.06
N ASN A 217 -18.35 -14.65 -3.26
CA ASN A 217 -19.35 -15.02 -4.26
C ASN A 217 -19.04 -14.48 -5.66
N ARG A 218 -18.04 -13.59 -5.79
CA ARG A 218 -17.61 -12.95 -7.04
C ARG A 218 -18.76 -12.29 -7.80
N GLU A 219 -19.74 -11.74 -7.10
CA GLU A 219 -20.84 -11.05 -7.76
C GLU A 219 -20.37 -9.65 -8.19
N PRO A 220 -20.74 -9.18 -9.40
CA PRO A 220 -20.32 -7.87 -9.90
C PRO A 220 -21.16 -6.74 -9.27
N LEU A 221 -21.20 -6.67 -7.94
CA LEU A 221 -22.12 -5.81 -7.17
C LEU A 221 -21.94 -4.32 -7.48
N THR A 222 -20.70 -3.85 -7.56
CA THR A 222 -20.39 -2.45 -7.85
C THR A 222 -20.77 -2.06 -9.28
N TYR A 223 -20.51 -2.94 -10.25
CA TYR A 223 -20.94 -2.76 -11.64
C TYR A 223 -22.46 -2.76 -11.77
N GLN A 224 -23.16 -3.72 -11.16
CA GLN A 224 -24.62 -3.74 -11.16
C GLN A 224 -25.22 -2.48 -10.53
N LYS A 225 -24.66 -1.98 -9.42
CA LYS A 225 -25.10 -0.74 -8.77
C LYS A 225 -24.93 0.46 -9.72
N ALA A 226 -23.77 0.60 -10.36
CA ALA A 226 -23.51 1.66 -11.33
C ALA A 226 -24.47 1.63 -12.54
N VAL A 227 -24.73 0.45 -13.11
CA VAL A 227 -25.69 0.27 -14.22
C VAL A 227 -27.11 0.62 -13.80
N ARG A 228 -27.58 0.13 -12.65
CA ARG A 228 -28.93 0.44 -12.13
C ARG A 228 -29.14 1.93 -11.91
N GLN A 229 -28.11 2.60 -11.39
CA GLN A 229 -28.13 4.05 -11.17
C GLN A 229 -27.86 4.87 -12.44
N LYS A 230 -27.51 4.23 -13.56
CA LYS A 230 -27.16 4.87 -14.83
C LYS A 230 -26.01 5.88 -14.70
N ILE A 231 -24.95 5.50 -13.98
CA ILE A 231 -23.74 6.31 -13.80
C ILE A 231 -22.67 5.81 -14.76
N ARG A 232 -21.82 6.71 -15.27
CA ARG A 232 -20.67 6.31 -16.09
C ARG A 232 -19.80 5.37 -15.27
N HIS A 233 -19.39 4.24 -15.85
CA HIS A 233 -18.54 3.27 -15.17
C HIS A 233 -17.37 2.85 -16.05
N GLN A 234 -16.23 2.59 -15.42
CA GLN A 234 -14.97 2.23 -16.09
C GLN A 234 -14.17 1.21 -15.25
N LYS A 235 -13.32 0.43 -15.92
CA LYS A 235 -12.28 -0.40 -15.29
C LYS A 235 -10.90 0.18 -15.59
N LEU A 236 -9.93 -0.12 -14.73
CA LEU A 236 -8.53 0.20 -15.00
C LEU A 236 -7.96 -0.69 -16.13
N PRO A 237 -7.08 -0.16 -17.00
CA PRO A 237 -6.46 -0.89 -18.10
C PRO A 237 -5.36 -1.86 -17.65
N LEU A 238 -5.56 -2.63 -16.57
CA LEU A 238 -4.49 -3.39 -15.91
C LEU A 238 -3.77 -4.38 -16.84
N GLU A 239 -4.52 -5.10 -17.68
CA GLU A 239 -3.99 -6.15 -18.55
C GLU A 239 -3.14 -5.59 -19.71
N LYS A 240 -3.22 -4.29 -19.99
CA LYS A 240 -2.34 -3.64 -20.98
C LYS A 240 -0.90 -3.45 -20.48
N TYR A 241 -0.71 -3.44 -19.16
CA TYR A 241 0.58 -3.08 -18.53
C TYR A 241 1.10 -4.16 -17.57
N LEU A 242 0.24 -5.07 -17.11
CA LEU A 242 0.54 -6.05 -16.08
C LEU A 242 0.13 -7.46 -16.52
N THR A 243 1.03 -8.42 -16.29
CA THR A 243 0.73 -9.85 -16.39
C THR A 243 0.49 -10.39 -14.98
N PHE A 244 -0.71 -10.88 -14.70
CA PHE A 244 -1.07 -11.45 -13.40
C PHE A 244 -0.63 -12.90 -13.26
N HIS A 245 -0.37 -13.36 -12.04
CA HIS A 245 -0.31 -14.80 -11.76
C HIS A 245 -1.65 -15.45 -12.09
N SER A 246 -1.64 -16.70 -12.56
CA SER A 246 -2.84 -17.42 -13.03
C SER A 246 -3.96 -17.48 -11.98
N THR A 247 -3.60 -17.58 -10.70
CA THR A 247 -4.54 -17.66 -9.57
C THR A 247 -4.90 -16.32 -8.95
N SER A 248 -4.29 -15.22 -9.41
CA SER A 248 -4.49 -13.90 -8.82
C SER A 248 -5.71 -13.18 -9.38
N SER A 249 -6.49 -12.59 -8.48
CA SER A 249 -7.61 -11.71 -8.85
C SER A 249 -7.09 -10.39 -9.43
N ARG A 250 -7.81 -9.89 -10.45
CA ARG A 250 -7.61 -8.56 -11.05
C ARG A 250 -8.30 -7.46 -10.26
N ALA A 251 -9.19 -7.81 -9.34
CA ALA A 251 -9.80 -6.84 -8.45
C ALA A 251 -8.74 -6.29 -7.48
N LEU A 252 -8.71 -4.97 -7.35
CA LEU A 252 -7.85 -4.24 -6.45
C LEU A 252 -8.67 -3.69 -5.29
N ALA A 253 -8.05 -3.59 -4.12
CA ALA A 253 -8.70 -2.92 -3.00
C ALA A 253 -8.78 -1.41 -3.27
N PHE A 254 -9.82 -0.73 -2.77
CA PHE A 254 -10.01 0.70 -3.08
C PHE A 254 -8.81 1.58 -2.67
N HIS A 255 -8.06 1.22 -1.63
CA HIS A 255 -6.86 1.98 -1.22
C HIS A 255 -5.69 1.81 -2.20
N GLU A 256 -5.61 0.67 -2.90
CA GLU A 256 -4.68 0.45 -4.00
C GLU A 256 -5.10 1.33 -5.19
N VAL A 257 -6.41 1.32 -5.52
CA VAL A 257 -6.99 2.16 -6.60
C VAL A 257 -6.85 3.65 -6.30
N TYR A 258 -7.03 4.09 -5.05
CA TYR A 258 -6.86 5.47 -4.63
C TYR A 258 -5.44 5.98 -4.93
N ASN A 259 -4.41 5.22 -4.58
CA ASN A 259 -3.02 5.59 -4.86
C ASN A 259 -2.71 5.58 -6.36
N ILE A 260 -3.30 4.64 -7.12
CA ILE A 260 -3.25 4.63 -8.59
C ILE A 260 -3.83 5.93 -9.14
N LEU A 261 -5.05 6.30 -8.73
CA LEU A 261 -5.72 7.51 -9.20
C LEU A 261 -4.97 8.79 -8.85
N LEU A 262 -4.45 8.91 -7.62
CA LEU A 262 -3.60 10.03 -7.24
C LEU A 262 -2.36 10.12 -8.12
N THR A 263 -1.72 8.99 -8.42
CA THR A 263 -0.55 8.99 -9.29
C THR A 263 -0.92 9.40 -10.70
N LEU A 264 -2.02 8.90 -11.26
CA LEU A 264 -2.49 9.31 -12.59
C LEU A 264 -2.81 10.81 -12.64
N LYS A 265 -3.46 11.35 -11.60
CA LYS A 265 -3.73 12.80 -11.46
C LYS A 265 -2.43 13.61 -11.55
N HIS A 266 -1.41 13.24 -10.78
CA HIS A 266 -0.16 14.02 -10.69
C HIS A 266 0.78 13.82 -11.88
N THR A 267 0.57 12.78 -12.67
CA THR A 267 1.46 12.40 -13.78
C THR A 267 0.82 12.56 -15.16
N ASN A 268 -0.39 13.13 -15.23
CA ASN A 268 -1.19 13.22 -16.44
C ASN A 268 -1.35 11.85 -17.14
N SER A 269 -1.80 10.86 -16.36
CA SER A 269 -2.10 9.49 -16.82
C SER A 269 -0.88 8.61 -17.14
N ASN A 270 0.22 8.71 -16.37
CA ASN A 270 1.30 7.71 -16.45
C ASN A 270 0.89 6.40 -15.76
N TRP A 271 0.40 5.45 -16.58
CA TRP A 271 -0.04 4.13 -16.14
C TRP A 271 1.08 3.26 -15.55
N ILE A 272 2.30 3.33 -16.08
CA ILE A 272 3.42 2.50 -15.60
C ILE A 272 3.79 2.91 -14.17
N LYS A 273 3.92 4.22 -13.92
CA LYS A 273 4.15 4.76 -12.58
C LYS A 273 2.99 4.46 -11.63
N ALA A 274 1.75 4.63 -12.09
CA ALA A 274 0.57 4.38 -11.27
C ALA A 274 0.41 2.91 -10.86
N PHE A 275 0.68 1.96 -11.76
CA PHE A 275 0.53 0.54 -11.47
C PHE A 275 1.65 -0.05 -10.61
N ARG A 276 2.62 0.77 -10.17
CA ARG A 276 3.55 0.39 -9.10
C ARG A 276 2.81 0.00 -7.81
N TYR A 277 1.68 0.65 -7.53
CA TYR A 277 0.82 0.42 -6.35
C TYR A 277 -0.02 -0.86 -6.41
N VAL A 278 0.00 -1.61 -7.52
CA VAL A 278 -0.63 -2.95 -7.57
C VAL A 278 0.25 -3.94 -6.81
N PRO A 279 -0.27 -4.75 -5.87
CA PRO A 279 0.59 -5.62 -5.07
C PRO A 279 1.44 -6.59 -5.88
N LYS A 280 2.75 -6.64 -5.60
CA LYS A 280 3.71 -7.52 -6.29
C LYS A 280 3.28 -8.99 -6.30
N ARG A 281 2.71 -9.49 -5.20
CA ARG A 281 2.18 -10.87 -5.10
C ARG A 281 1.13 -11.22 -6.17
N LYS A 282 0.39 -10.24 -6.71
CA LYS A 282 -0.62 -10.46 -7.76
C LYS A 282 -0.02 -10.57 -9.16
N ILE A 283 1.21 -10.10 -9.36
CA ILE A 283 1.80 -9.83 -10.67
C ILE A 283 2.94 -10.79 -10.95
N ALA A 284 2.93 -11.43 -12.11
CA ALA A 284 4.02 -12.21 -12.65
C ALA A 284 5.09 -11.33 -13.32
N ASN A 285 4.67 -10.37 -14.16
CA ASN A 285 5.55 -9.43 -14.87
C ASN A 285 4.89 -8.05 -15.06
N ARG A 286 5.69 -7.00 -15.23
CA ARG A 286 5.26 -5.63 -15.55
C ARG A 286 5.94 -5.12 -16.80
N VAL A 287 5.29 -4.22 -17.53
CA VAL A 287 5.99 -3.37 -18.51
C VAL A 287 6.85 -2.38 -17.72
N GLU A 288 8.15 -2.40 -17.94
CA GLU A 288 9.09 -1.48 -17.29
C GLU A 288 9.14 -0.15 -18.05
N GLU A 289 9.26 0.95 -17.31
CA GLU A 289 9.74 2.22 -17.88
C GLU A 289 11.22 2.06 -18.24
N GLU A 290 11.67 2.65 -19.36
CA GLU A 290 13.10 2.87 -19.58
C GLU A 290 13.64 3.64 -18.36
N HIS A 291 14.60 3.05 -17.65
CA HIS A 291 15.01 3.46 -16.32
C HIS A 291 15.46 4.93 -16.27
N ASN A 292 14.78 5.73 -15.46
CA ASN A 292 15.44 6.71 -14.60
C ASN A 292 15.33 6.20 -13.16
N ASN A 293 16.48 5.95 -12.56
CA ASN A 293 16.64 5.44 -11.20
C ASN A 293 16.15 6.48 -10.20
N ASP A 294 14.88 6.43 -9.78
CA ASP A 294 14.42 7.12 -8.58
C ASP A 294 13.40 6.26 -7.81
N ASP A 295 13.81 5.93 -6.59
CA ASP A 295 13.01 5.62 -5.39
C ASP A 295 12.10 4.39 -5.40
N ASP A 296 12.73 3.21 -5.30
CA ASP A 296 12.11 2.01 -4.73
C ASP A 296 12.30 1.97 -3.20
N ASP A 297 11.38 2.62 -2.47
CA ASP A 297 11.21 2.47 -1.02
C ASP A 297 9.89 1.70 -0.72
N ASP A 298 10.00 0.38 -0.62
CA ASP A 298 8.94 -0.51 -0.14
C ASP A 298 9.02 -0.64 1.40
N ASP A 299 8.22 0.18 2.11
CA ASP A 299 7.87 -0.04 3.51
C ASP A 299 6.56 -0.84 3.61
N GLU A 300 6.64 -2.17 3.63
CA GLU A 300 5.62 -3.00 4.29
C GLU A 300 5.84 -2.94 5.80
N GLU A 301 5.42 -1.85 6.45
CA GLU A 301 5.19 -1.85 7.90
C GLU A 301 3.84 -2.51 8.19
N ASN A 302 3.91 -3.62 8.93
CA ASN A 302 2.79 -4.38 9.41
C ASN A 302 2.08 -3.58 10.53
N ILE A 303 1.04 -2.82 10.18
CA ILE A 303 0.16 -2.16 11.16
C ILE A 303 -0.82 -3.20 11.70
N GLU A 304 -0.30 -4.15 12.47
CA GLU A 304 -1.05 -4.93 13.45
C GLU A 304 -0.40 -4.67 14.81
N SER A 305 -0.71 -3.53 15.44
CA SER A 305 -0.61 -3.31 16.91
C SER A 305 -0.67 -1.82 17.33
N VAL A 306 -1.48 -0.97 16.70
CA VAL A 306 -1.81 0.33 17.35
C VAL A 306 -3.25 0.75 17.04
N ALA A 307 -4.21 -0.02 17.54
CA ALA A 307 -5.55 0.45 17.87
C ALA A 307 -6.26 -0.71 18.53
N PHE A 308 -6.26 -0.73 19.86
CA PHE A 308 -7.23 -1.35 20.78
C PHE A 308 -6.51 -1.58 22.10
N ASN A 309 -6.40 -0.49 22.87
CA ASN A 309 -6.58 -0.48 24.31
C ASN A 309 -7.28 0.83 24.66
#